data_AF-A0A1E1WY91-F1
#
_entry.id   AF-A0A1E1WY91-F1
#
_cell.length_a   1.000
_cell.length_b   1.000
_cell.length_c   1.000
_cell.angle_alpha   90.00
_cell.angle_beta   90.00
_cell.angle_gamma   90.00
#
_symmetry.space_group_name_H-M   'P 1'
#
loop_
_entity.id
_entity.type
_entity.pdbx_description
1 polymer ?
#
loop_
_entity_poly.entity_id
_entity_poly.type
_entity_poly.pdbx_seq_one_letter_code
_entity_poly.pdbx_strand_id
1 'polypeptide(L)'
;DGIVNCWMFLYPTLHMSMVTQRRTADNSAQNYVDKAYVWTVDDTYSIRRFLRKNIDGIVTNEPANVFKVLAEDEFENSYRLATSNDDPWKRIP
;
A
#
# COMPACT_ATOMS: atom_id res chain seq x y z
N ASP A 1 -7.52 11.04 10.14
CA ASP A 1 -8.08 10.03 9.23
C ASP A 1 -8.49 8.69 9.83
N GLY A 2 -8.42 8.46 11.15
CA GLY A 2 -8.88 7.18 11.74
C GLY A 2 -10.41 6.98 11.82
N ILE A 3 -11.20 8.07 11.82
CA ILE A 3 -12.68 8.01 11.95
C ILE A 3 -13.36 7.55 10.65
N VAL A 4 -12.72 7.72 9.50
CA VAL A 4 -13.32 7.44 8.17
C VAL A 4 -12.92 6.08 7.59
N ASN A 5 -12.27 5.20 8.37
CA ASN A 5 -11.83 3.89 7.91
C ASN A 5 -12.99 3.03 7.38
N CYS A 6 -14.15 3.09 8.03
CA CYS A 6 -15.36 2.39 7.58
C CYS A 6 -15.86 2.87 6.20
N TRP A 7 -15.44 4.04 5.72
CA TRP A 7 -15.79 4.62 4.42
C TRP A 7 -14.60 4.72 3.47
N MET A 8 -13.49 4.03 3.77
CA MET A 8 -12.28 4.06 2.93
C MET A 8 -12.54 3.58 1.50
N PHE A 9 -13.56 2.75 1.30
CA PHE A 9 -14.01 2.30 -0.01
C PHE A 9 -14.45 3.45 -0.93
N LEU A 10 -14.98 4.55 -0.37
CA LEU A 10 -15.35 5.77 -1.12
C LEU A 10 -14.14 6.67 -1.39
N TYR A 11 -13.04 6.49 -0.67
CA TYR A 11 -11.87 7.35 -0.77
C TYR A 11 -11.18 7.14 -2.12
N PRO A 12 -10.87 8.19 -2.91
CA PRO A 12 -10.21 8.00 -4.19
C PRO A 12 -8.76 7.54 -4.02
N THR A 13 -8.33 6.55 -4.83
CA THR A 13 -6.94 6.07 -4.86
C THR A 13 -6.02 6.90 -5.76
N LEU A 14 -6.52 8.02 -6.31
CA LEU A 14 -5.77 8.88 -7.23
C LEU A 14 -4.51 9.45 -6.56
N HIS A 15 -4.64 9.96 -5.35
CA HIS A 15 -3.49 10.51 -4.62
C HIS A 15 -2.43 9.45 -4.38
N MET A 16 -2.84 8.23 -4.00
CA MET A 16 -1.92 7.11 -3.84
C MET A 16 -1.21 6.75 -5.15
N SER A 17 -1.95 6.76 -6.26
CA SER A 17 -1.38 6.49 -7.59
C SER A 17 -0.36 7.56 -8.00
N MET A 18 -0.58 8.83 -7.63
CA MET A 18 0.39 9.90 -7.86
C MET A 18 1.65 9.72 -7.02
N VAL A 19 1.51 9.31 -5.76
CA VAL A 19 2.65 9.04 -4.87
C VAL A 19 3.47 7.87 -5.39
N THR A 20 2.84 6.80 -5.88
CA THR A 20 3.57 5.64 -6.42
C THR A 20 4.18 5.92 -7.79
N GLN A 21 3.56 6.75 -8.64
CA GLN A 21 4.15 7.22 -9.90
C GLN A 21 5.42 8.06 -9.70
N ARG A 22 5.54 8.79 -8.58
CA ARG A 22 6.77 9.55 -8.27
C ARG A 22 8.00 8.66 -8.14
N ARG A 23 7.85 7.35 -7.91
CA ARG A 23 8.96 6.39 -7.87
C ARG A 23 9.63 6.15 -9.21
N THR A 24 8.89 6.32 -10.29
CA THR A 24 9.34 6.05 -11.67
C THR A 24 9.45 7.34 -12.48
N ALA A 25 9.40 8.51 -11.84
CA ALA A 25 9.55 9.78 -12.52
C ALA A 25 11.02 9.95 -12.97
N ASP A 26 11.23 10.21 -14.26
CA ASP A 26 12.56 10.47 -14.83
C ASP A 26 13.17 11.79 -14.33
N ASN A 27 12.33 12.70 -13.83
CA ASN A 27 12.77 13.96 -13.22
C ASN A 27 13.20 13.72 -11.77
N SER A 28 14.49 13.96 -11.47
CA SER A 28 15.08 13.80 -10.14
C SER A 28 14.36 14.58 -9.04
N ALA A 29 13.75 15.73 -9.35
CA ALA A 29 13.00 16.53 -8.38
C ALA A 29 11.68 15.88 -7.94
N GLN A 30 11.10 14.99 -8.77
CA GLN A 30 9.87 14.26 -8.45
C GLN A 30 10.15 12.84 -7.97
N ASN A 31 11.40 12.38 -8.09
CA ASN A 31 11.83 11.03 -7.77
C ASN A 31 12.45 10.93 -6.37
N TYR A 32 11.60 11.06 -5.35
CA TYR A 32 12.04 11.11 -3.95
C TYR A 32 11.29 10.14 -3.02
N VAL A 33 10.32 9.38 -3.54
CA VAL A 33 9.51 8.46 -2.75
C VAL A 33 10.11 7.06 -2.85
N ASP A 34 10.57 6.49 -1.74
CA ASP A 34 11.09 5.11 -1.70
C ASP A 34 10.06 4.10 -1.21
N LYS A 35 9.19 4.52 -0.28
CA LYS A 35 8.06 3.74 0.24
C LYS A 35 6.79 4.58 0.24
N ALA A 36 5.66 3.94 -0.03
CA ALA A 36 4.35 4.57 0.18
C ALA A 36 3.46 3.65 1.01
N TYR A 37 2.80 4.25 2.00
CA TYR A 37 1.85 3.55 2.84
C TYR A 37 0.52 4.29 2.86
N VAL A 38 -0.54 3.54 3.14
CA VAL A 38 -1.88 4.08 3.36
C VAL A 38 -2.32 3.83 4.80
N TRP A 39 -3.04 4.79 5.38
CA TRP A 39 -3.60 4.70 6.72
C TRP A 39 -5.00 5.36 6.74
N THR A 40 -5.95 4.92 7.57
CA THR A 40 -6.07 3.59 8.17
C THR A 40 -7.01 2.76 7.29
N VAL A 41 -6.68 1.50 7.00
CA VAL A 41 -7.49 0.63 6.11
C VAL A 41 -7.76 -0.72 6.77
N ASP A 42 -9.01 -1.00 7.11
CA ASP A 42 -9.39 -2.23 7.85
C ASP A 42 -10.08 -3.27 6.97
N ASP A 43 -10.89 -2.84 6.00
CA ASP A 43 -11.72 -3.76 5.22
C ASP A 43 -10.94 -4.40 4.05
N THR A 44 -11.24 -5.67 3.76
CA THR A 44 -10.54 -6.41 2.70
C THR A 44 -10.73 -5.81 1.30
N TYR A 45 -11.85 -5.14 1.03
CA TYR A 45 -12.10 -4.55 -0.29
C TYR A 45 -11.14 -3.38 -0.54
N SER A 46 -11.02 -2.46 0.43
CA SER A 46 -10.09 -1.34 0.36
C SER A 46 -8.63 -1.81 0.36
N ILE A 47 -8.28 -2.82 1.18
CA ILE A 47 -6.93 -3.43 1.18
C ILE A 47 -6.54 -3.88 -0.24
N ARG A 48 -7.37 -4.69 -0.91
CA ARG A 48 -7.13 -5.10 -2.31
C ARG A 48 -6.96 -3.90 -3.24
N ARG A 49 -7.85 -2.92 -3.12
CA ARG A 49 -7.86 -1.73 -3.97
C ARG A 49 -6.58 -0.90 -3.85
N PHE A 50 -6.00 -0.82 -2.64
CA PHE A 50 -4.73 -0.14 -2.41
C PHE A 50 -3.52 -0.98 -2.79
N LEU A 51 -3.52 -2.31 -2.54
CA LEU A 51 -2.47 -3.20 -3.03
C LEU A 51 -2.32 -3.12 -4.56
N ARG A 52 -3.43 -3.06 -5.32
CA ARG A 52 -3.41 -2.82 -6.77
C ARG A 52 -2.78 -1.48 -7.21
N LYS A 53 -2.42 -0.61 -6.27
CA LYS A 53 -1.70 0.65 -6.53
C LYS A 53 -0.21 0.56 -6.20
N ASN A 54 0.32 -0.63 -5.92
CA ASN A 54 1.73 -0.89 -5.63
C ASN A 54 2.26 -0.14 -4.39
N ILE A 55 1.45 -0.11 -3.33
CA ILE A 55 1.89 0.41 -2.02
C ILE A 55 2.79 -0.61 -1.30
N ASP A 56 3.64 -0.13 -0.39
CA ASP A 56 4.54 -0.99 0.41
C ASP A 56 4.00 -1.29 1.80
N GLY A 57 3.06 -0.46 2.29
CA GLY A 57 2.61 -0.52 3.68
C GLY A 57 1.14 -0.19 3.86
N ILE A 58 0.50 -0.90 4.77
CA ILE A 58 -0.86 -0.63 5.21
C ILE A 58 -0.81 -0.45 6.72
N VAL A 59 -1.32 0.67 7.20
CA VAL A 59 -1.61 0.88 8.62
C VAL A 59 -3.08 0.51 8.82
N THR A 60 -3.34 -0.44 9.72
CA THR A 60 -4.66 -1.05 9.91
C THR A 60 -4.91 -1.35 11.39
N ASN A 61 -6.17 -1.30 11.81
CA ASN A 61 -6.60 -1.83 13.10
C ASN A 61 -6.92 -3.34 13.01
N GLU A 62 -7.05 -3.89 11.81
CA GLU A 62 -7.44 -5.30 11.55
C GLU A 62 -6.37 -6.04 10.72
N PRO A 63 -5.17 -6.34 11.28
CA PRO A 63 -4.08 -6.98 10.55
C PRO A 63 -4.44 -8.33 9.92
N ALA A 64 -5.37 -9.07 10.53
CA ALA A 64 -5.84 -10.35 10.02
C ALA A 64 -6.44 -10.24 8.61
N ASN A 65 -7.09 -9.11 8.29
CA ASN A 65 -7.64 -8.87 6.96
C ASN A 65 -6.54 -8.65 5.91
N VAL A 66 -5.41 -8.04 6.30
CA VAL A 66 -4.25 -7.90 5.42
C VAL A 66 -3.67 -9.28 5.11
N PHE A 67 -3.47 -10.13 6.12
CA PHE A 67 -2.96 -11.50 5.91
C PHE A 67 -3.89 -12.32 5.03
N LYS A 68 -5.21 -12.21 5.24
CA LYS A 68 -6.20 -12.89 4.40
C LYS A 68 -6.08 -12.48 2.93
N VAL A 69 -5.96 -11.19 2.65
CA VAL A 69 -5.83 -10.69 1.27
C VAL A 69 -4.50 -11.09 0.65
N LEU A 70 -3.39 -11.06 1.41
CA LEU A 70 -2.08 -11.49 0.91
C LEU A 70 -2.02 -12.98 0.56
N ALA A 71 -2.91 -13.80 1.12
CA ALA A 71 -3.02 -15.23 0.79
C ALA A 71 -3.97 -15.52 -0.39
N GLU A 72 -4.56 -14.51 -1.02
CA GLU A 72 -5.38 -14.70 -2.22
C GLU A 72 -4.49 -14.85 -3.45
N ASP A 73 -4.91 -15.71 -4.41
CA ASP A 73 -4.19 -16.00 -5.66
C ASP A 73 -3.69 -14.76 -6.42
N GLU A 74 -4.45 -13.65 -6.34
CA GLU A 74 -4.09 -12.37 -6.97
C GLU A 74 -2.82 -11.75 -6.36
N PHE A 75 -2.59 -11.92 -5.06
CA PHE A 75 -1.54 -11.21 -4.31
C PHE A 75 -0.43 -12.10 -3.79
N GLU A 76 -0.67 -13.40 -3.57
CA GLU A 76 0.28 -14.34 -2.94
C GLU A 76 1.64 -14.40 -3.65
N ASN A 77 1.64 -14.23 -4.98
CA ASN A 77 2.84 -14.31 -5.81
C ASN A 77 3.49 -12.94 -6.05
N SER A 78 2.80 -11.85 -5.71
CA SER A 78 3.25 -10.47 -5.95
C SER A 78 3.69 -9.75 -4.66
N TYR A 79 3.15 -10.17 -3.51
CA TYR A 79 3.38 -9.53 -2.23
C TYR A 79 3.79 -10.54 -1.16
N ARG A 80 4.62 -10.08 -0.23
CA ARG A 80 4.93 -10.79 1.01
C ARG A 80 5.05 -9.81 2.16
N LEU A 81 4.92 -10.32 3.38
CA LEU A 81 5.24 -9.52 4.56
C LEU A 81 6.74 -9.22 4.59
N ALA A 82 7.05 -7.97 4.93
CA ALA A 82 8.41 -7.55 5.20
C ALA A 82 8.94 -8.25 6.46
N THR A 83 10.21 -8.62 6.44
CA THR A 83 10.96 -9.21 7.54
C THR A 83 11.96 -8.19 8.08
N SER A 84 12.64 -8.49 9.18
CA SER A 84 13.71 -7.64 9.69
C SER A 84 14.91 -7.48 8.74
N ASN A 85 15.02 -8.34 7.71
CA ASN A 85 16.09 -8.26 6.72
C ASN A 85 15.74 -7.31 5.56
N ASP A 86 14.49 -6.84 5.48
CA ASP A 86 14.05 -5.92 4.46
C ASP A 86 14.35 -4.48 4.90
N ASP A 87 15.24 -3.82 4.16
CA ASP A 87 15.58 -2.42 4.42
C ASP A 87 14.36 -1.54 4.14
N PRO A 88 13.79 -0.86 5.16
CA PRO A 88 12.62 -0.01 4.98
C PRO A 88 12.92 1.22 4.11
N TRP A 89 14.18 1.59 3.92
CA TRP A 89 14.58 2.73 3.08
C TRP A 89 14.92 2.32 1.65
N LYS A 90 15.04 1.01 1.38
CA LYS A 90 15.33 0.51 0.05
C LYS A 90 14.05 0.44 -0.79
N ARG A 91 14.02 1.21 -1.88
CA ARG A 91 12.96 1.14 -2.88
C ARG A 91 12.86 -0.25 -3.50
N ILE A 92 11.63 -0.75 -3.60
CA ILE A 92 11.30 -1.96 -4.36
C ILE A 92 10.73 -1.51 -5.71
N PRO A 93 11.33 -1.92 -6.84
CA PRO A 93 10.88 -1.54 -8.18
C PRO A 93 9.52 -2.15 -8.53
#